data_AF-A0A328WBP6-F1
#
_entry.id   AF-A0A328WBP6-F1
#
_cell.length_a   1.000
_cell.length_b   1.000
_cell.length_c   1.000
_cell.angle_alpha   90.00
_cell.angle_beta   90.00
_cell.angle_gamma   90.00
#
_symmetry.space_group_name_H-M   'P 1'
#
loop_
_entity.id
_entity.type
_entity.pdbx_description
1 polymer ?
#
loop_
_entity_poly.entity_id
_entity_poly.type
_entity_poly.pdbx_seq_one_letter_code
_entity_poly.pdbx_strand_id
1 'polypeptide(L)'
;MMIVKFRRISLFALTSVLLAASLVWNSEQAAANDAENYSVKAAGTPMTNVLVHKGKAYVPLKSLADAMGYEISYTLKEELDNFHQYDVKAANNPPVSIWGNDKWGYTIVRRATQEMNVNDIDIYKPAKLCPEESDHCKLDESKYNGPLFIKNTLYVPVRDMATALNLKLTMKQTQKGRVIHLSQR
;
A
#
# COMPACT_ATOMS: atom_id res chain seq x y z
N MET A 1 39.53 -60.91 -2.39
CA MET A 1 38.52 -60.86 -3.47
C MET A 1 37.19 -60.43 -2.85
N MET A 2 36.76 -59.19 -3.04
CA MET A 2 35.43 -58.69 -2.61
C MET A 2 34.68 -58.21 -3.84
N ILE A 3 33.56 -58.88 -4.14
CA ILE A 3 32.66 -58.52 -5.23
C ILE A 3 31.58 -57.61 -4.65
N VAL A 4 31.62 -56.32 -4.98
CA VAL A 4 30.54 -55.37 -4.66
C VAL A 4 29.49 -55.46 -5.77
N LYS A 5 28.32 -56.02 -5.45
CA LYS A 5 27.15 -56.04 -6.35
C LYS A 5 26.47 -54.66 -6.31
N PHE A 6 26.60 -53.88 -7.39
CA PHE A 6 25.74 -52.71 -7.59
C PHE A 6 24.31 -53.17 -7.93
N ARG A 7 23.38 -52.92 -7.00
CA ARG A 7 21.94 -53.14 -7.20
C ARG A 7 21.43 -52.22 -8.32
N ARG A 8 20.71 -52.81 -9.28
CA ARG A 8 19.93 -52.09 -10.30
C ARG A 8 18.87 -51.25 -9.57
N ILE A 9 19.11 -49.95 -9.46
CA ILE A 9 18.10 -48.99 -9.02
C ILE A 9 17.10 -48.90 -10.17
N SER A 10 15.91 -49.46 -9.98
CA SER A 10 14.82 -49.44 -10.95
C SER A 10 14.58 -48.02 -11.48
N LEU A 11 14.60 -47.88 -12.80
CA LEU A 11 14.32 -46.65 -13.55
C LEU A 11 13.01 -45.96 -13.11
N PHE A 12 12.06 -46.74 -12.59
CA PHE A 12 10.78 -46.28 -12.04
C PHE A 12 10.90 -45.39 -10.79
N ALA A 13 11.95 -45.54 -9.98
CA ALA A 13 12.15 -44.71 -8.79
C ALA A 13 12.71 -43.32 -9.13
N LEU A 14 13.41 -43.18 -10.26
CA LEU A 14 13.92 -41.89 -10.71
C LEU A 14 12.82 -41.04 -11.36
N THR A 15 11.88 -41.66 -12.09
CA THR A 15 10.78 -40.96 -12.76
C THR A 15 9.73 -40.41 -11.80
N SER A 16 9.46 -41.10 -10.67
CA SER A 16 8.49 -40.65 -9.68
C SER A 16 8.96 -39.42 -8.89
N VAL A 17 10.27 -39.30 -8.62
CA VAL A 17 10.86 -38.13 -7.95
C VAL A 17 10.83 -36.88 -8.85
N LEU A 18 11.06 -37.05 -10.16
CA LEU A 18 10.99 -35.95 -11.14
C LEU A 18 9.56 -35.41 -11.32
N LEU A 19 8.54 -36.28 -11.32
CA LEU A 19 7.13 -35.87 -11.36
C LEU A 19 6.72 -35.10 -10.10
N ALA A 20 7.14 -35.55 -8.92
CA ALA A 20 6.86 -34.84 -7.66
C ALA A 20 7.52 -33.45 -7.62
N ALA A 21 8.76 -33.33 -8.09
CA ALA A 21 9.45 -32.03 -8.18
C ALA A 21 8.75 -31.06 -9.16
N SER A 22 8.22 -31.56 -10.28
CA SER A 22 7.47 -30.73 -11.24
C SER A 22 6.12 -30.24 -10.71
N LEU A 23 5.47 -31.01 -9.82
CA LEU A 23 4.21 -30.62 -9.19
C LEU A 23 4.42 -29.55 -8.10
N VAL A 24 5.51 -29.65 -7.33
CA VAL A 24 5.86 -28.65 -6.31
C VAL A 24 6.23 -27.32 -6.97
N TRP A 25 7.03 -27.34 -8.04
CA TRP A 25 7.44 -26.12 -8.75
C TRP A 25 6.26 -25.37 -9.39
N ASN A 26 5.31 -26.09 -9.97
CA ASN A 26 4.09 -25.51 -10.53
C ASN A 26 3.13 -24.98 -9.45
N SER A 27 3.13 -25.59 -8.25
CA SER A 27 2.28 -25.14 -7.14
C SER A 27 2.78 -23.84 -6.48
N GLU A 28 4.11 -23.67 -6.37
CA GLU A 28 4.71 -22.43 -5.87
C GLU A 28 4.59 -21.29 -6.88
N GLN A 29 4.68 -21.59 -8.18
CA GLN A 29 4.47 -20.60 -9.25
C GLN A 29 2.98 -20.23 -9.44
N ALA A 30 2.05 -21.14 -9.14
CA ALA A 30 0.62 -20.82 -9.10
C ALA A 30 0.26 -19.91 -7.90
N ALA A 31 0.90 -20.10 -6.73
CA ALA A 31 0.72 -19.22 -5.58
C ALA A 31 1.35 -17.82 -5.78
N ALA A 32 2.38 -17.71 -6.61
CA ALA A 32 3.01 -16.44 -6.97
C ALA A 32 2.28 -15.67 -8.11
N ASN A 33 1.43 -16.36 -8.89
CA ASN A 33 0.68 -15.79 -10.01
C ASN A 33 -0.79 -15.45 -9.70
N ASP A 34 -1.25 -15.66 -8.45
CA ASP A 34 -2.43 -14.94 -7.97
C ASP A 34 -2.05 -13.46 -7.87
N ALA A 35 -2.18 -12.73 -8.98
CA ALA A 35 -2.19 -11.27 -8.98
C ALA A 35 -3.08 -10.85 -7.82
N GLU A 36 -2.52 -10.21 -6.80
CA GLU A 36 -3.23 -9.93 -5.55
C GLU A 36 -4.42 -9.01 -5.84
N ASN A 37 -5.55 -9.60 -6.19
CA ASN A 37 -6.76 -8.89 -6.56
C ASN A 37 -7.35 -8.33 -5.27
N TYR A 38 -7.03 -7.07 -4.97
CA TYR A 38 -7.68 -6.33 -3.91
C TYR A 38 -8.91 -5.61 -4.45
N SER A 39 -10.02 -5.78 -3.77
CA SER A 39 -11.15 -4.87 -3.87
C SER A 39 -11.33 -4.13 -2.55
N VAL A 40 -11.83 -2.91 -2.61
CA VAL A 40 -12.03 -2.06 -1.43
C VAL A 40 -13.49 -1.66 -1.35
N LYS A 41 -14.05 -1.70 -0.15
CA LYS A 41 -15.37 -1.16 0.17
C LYS A 41 -15.23 -0.12 1.27
N ALA A 42 -15.73 1.08 1.06
CA ALA A 42 -15.76 2.16 2.05
C ALA A 42 -17.21 2.44 2.44
N ALA A 43 -17.52 2.34 3.74
CA ALA A 43 -18.89 2.45 4.27
C ALA A 43 -19.91 1.54 3.54
N GLY A 44 -19.47 0.36 3.09
CA GLY A 44 -20.31 -0.58 2.33
C GLY A 44 -20.32 -0.35 0.82
N THR A 45 -19.90 0.82 0.35
CA THR A 45 -19.83 1.18 -1.07
C THR A 45 -18.57 0.60 -1.73
N PRO A 46 -18.69 -0.16 -2.84
CA PRO A 46 -17.54 -0.61 -3.62
C PRO A 46 -16.76 0.58 -4.19
N MET A 47 -15.45 0.59 -3.96
CA MET A 47 -14.54 1.57 -4.54
C MET A 47 -14.15 1.16 -5.96
N THR A 48 -14.13 2.12 -6.87
CA THR A 48 -13.59 1.95 -8.23
C THR A 48 -12.13 2.40 -8.29
N ASN A 49 -11.43 2.01 -9.36
CA ASN A 49 -10.03 2.39 -9.60
C ASN A 49 -9.08 2.02 -8.45
N VAL A 50 -9.30 0.85 -7.83
CA VAL A 50 -8.35 0.30 -6.85
C VAL A 50 -7.06 -0.06 -7.57
N LEU A 51 -5.95 0.50 -7.11
CA LEU A 51 -4.60 0.21 -7.64
C LEU A 51 -3.84 -0.64 -6.64
N VAL A 52 -3.12 -1.65 -7.12
CA VAL A 52 -2.24 -2.49 -6.30
C VAL A 52 -0.81 -2.17 -6.69
N HIS A 53 -0.03 -1.69 -5.72
CA HIS A 53 1.37 -1.34 -5.93
C HIS A 53 2.21 -1.78 -4.75
N LYS A 54 3.28 -2.53 -5.01
CA LYS A 54 4.18 -3.09 -3.98
C LYS A 54 3.42 -3.78 -2.83
N GLY A 55 2.40 -4.59 -3.17
CA GLY A 55 1.58 -5.33 -2.20
C GLY A 55 0.61 -4.49 -1.35
N LYS A 56 0.47 -3.19 -1.64
CA LYS A 56 -0.51 -2.29 -0.99
C LYS A 56 -1.65 -1.96 -1.95
N ALA A 57 -2.86 -1.90 -1.40
CA ALA A 57 -4.03 -1.38 -2.10
C ALA A 57 -4.12 0.14 -1.93
N TYR A 58 -4.41 0.83 -3.03
CA TYR A 58 -4.54 2.27 -3.14
C TYR A 58 -5.89 2.63 -3.72
N VAL A 59 -6.46 3.75 -3.25
CA VAL A 59 -7.72 4.29 -3.76
C VAL A 59 -7.60 5.79 -3.98
N PRO A 60 -8.39 6.37 -4.91
CA PRO A 60 -8.46 7.83 -5.05
C PRO A 60 -8.92 8.47 -3.73
N LEU A 61 -8.15 9.44 -3.23
CA LEU A 61 -8.45 10.11 -1.97
C LEU A 61 -9.84 10.74 -1.96
N LYS A 62 -10.20 11.43 -3.05
CA LYS A 62 -11.52 12.07 -3.20
C LYS A 62 -12.65 11.04 -3.10
N SER A 63 -12.57 9.94 -3.84
CA SER A 63 -13.58 8.88 -3.80
C SER A 63 -13.68 8.24 -2.41
N LEU A 64 -12.57 8.10 -1.68
CA LEU A 64 -12.57 7.59 -0.31
C LEU A 64 -13.27 8.58 0.63
N ALA A 65 -12.96 9.87 0.53
CA ALA A 65 -13.60 10.90 1.33
C ALA A 65 -15.11 10.96 1.04
N ASP A 66 -15.50 10.99 -0.23
CA ASP A 66 -16.90 11.00 -0.67
C ASP A 66 -17.66 9.78 -0.11
N ALA A 67 -17.10 8.58 -0.23
CA ALA A 67 -17.71 7.35 0.27
C ALA A 67 -17.86 7.30 1.80
N MET A 68 -16.96 7.98 2.52
CA MET A 68 -16.97 8.05 3.98
C MET A 68 -17.75 9.25 4.53
N GLY A 69 -18.23 10.14 3.66
CA GLY A 69 -18.90 11.39 4.04
C GLY A 69 -17.95 12.42 4.67
N TYR A 70 -16.70 12.47 4.21
CA TYR A 70 -15.67 13.39 4.71
C TYR A 70 -15.50 14.58 3.78
N GLU A 71 -15.26 15.75 4.37
CA GLU A 71 -14.91 16.95 3.62
C GLU A 71 -13.44 16.88 3.22
N ILE A 72 -13.14 17.31 1.99
CA ILE A 72 -11.78 17.44 1.49
C ILE A 72 -11.55 18.86 0.97
N SER A 73 -10.47 19.48 1.42
CA SER A 73 -9.94 20.71 0.83
C SER A 73 -8.60 20.44 0.16
N TYR A 74 -8.33 21.20 -0.90
CA TYR A 74 -7.09 21.13 -1.65
C TYR A 74 -6.48 22.52 -1.78
N THR A 75 -5.18 22.61 -1.54
CA THR A 75 -4.38 23.81 -1.74
C THR A 75 -3.09 23.43 -2.46
N LEU A 76 -2.74 24.20 -3.49
CA LEU A 76 -1.39 24.17 -4.06
C LEU A 76 -0.57 25.26 -3.38
N LYS A 77 0.45 24.86 -2.62
CA LYS A 77 1.39 25.79 -1.99
C LYS A 77 2.57 26.00 -2.91
N GLU A 78 2.73 27.24 -3.36
CA GLU A 78 3.86 27.68 -4.17
C GLU A 78 5.02 28.04 -3.23
N GLU A 79 6.01 27.15 -3.12
CA GLU A 79 7.26 27.40 -2.40
C GLU A 79 8.43 27.30 -3.40
N LEU A 80 9.61 26.84 -2.96
CA LEU A 80 10.72 26.52 -3.88
C LEU A 80 10.34 25.42 -4.89
N ASP A 81 9.50 24.49 -4.46
CA ASP A 81 8.77 23.55 -5.30
C ASP A 81 7.27 23.72 -5.02
N ASN A 82 6.42 23.35 -5.98
CA ASN A 82 4.98 23.31 -5.74
C ASN A 82 4.63 22.10 -4.88
N PHE A 83 3.96 22.34 -3.75
CA PHE A 83 3.48 21.29 -2.85
C PHE A 83 1.96 21.20 -2.91
N HIS A 84 1.45 20.00 -3.15
CA HIS A 84 0.05 19.72 -2.98
C HIS A 84 -0.23 19.51 -1.49
N GLN A 85 -1.31 20.08 -0.99
CA GLN A 85 -1.83 19.81 0.33
C GLN A 85 -3.32 19.45 0.22
N TYR A 86 -3.67 18.29 0.75
CA TYR A 86 -5.04 17.82 0.89
C TYR A 86 -5.35 17.69 2.37
N ASP A 87 -6.39 18.36 2.84
CA ASP A 87 -6.87 18.23 4.20
C ASP A 87 -8.22 17.53 4.20
N VAL A 88 -8.32 16.44 4.95
CA VAL A 88 -9.53 15.63 5.10
C VAL A 88 -10.09 15.85 6.50
N LYS A 89 -11.34 16.29 6.57
CA LYS A 89 -12.06 16.54 7.81
C LYS A 89 -13.23 15.56 7.94
N ALA A 90 -13.31 14.94 9.10
CA ALA A 90 -14.44 14.11 9.49
C ALA A 90 -15.07 14.75 10.74
N ALA A 91 -16.40 14.75 10.82
CA ALA A 91 -17.15 15.51 11.83
C ALA A 91 -16.68 15.29 13.28
N ASN A 92 -16.27 14.06 13.62
CA ASN A 92 -15.90 13.66 14.99
C ASN A 92 -14.49 13.05 15.08
N ASN A 93 -13.62 13.26 14.08
CA ASN A 93 -12.25 12.74 14.13
C ASN A 93 -11.23 13.87 13.90
N PRO A 94 -10.01 13.73 14.44
CA PRO A 94 -8.93 14.68 14.16
C PRO A 94 -8.68 14.79 12.65
N PRO A 95 -8.36 15.99 12.12
CA PRO A 95 -8.14 16.17 10.70
C PRO A 95 -6.92 15.39 10.22
N VAL A 96 -6.91 15.01 8.95
CA VAL A 96 -5.78 14.34 8.30
C VAL A 96 -5.27 15.22 7.17
N SER A 97 -3.99 15.54 7.20
CA SER A 97 -3.31 16.30 6.15
C SER A 97 -2.41 15.37 5.35
N ILE A 98 -2.54 15.42 4.02
CA ILE A 98 -1.67 14.72 3.09
C ILE A 98 -1.00 15.77 2.23
N TRP A 99 0.32 15.88 2.34
CA TRP A 99 1.05 16.95 1.67
C TRP A 99 2.37 16.46 1.08
N GLY A 100 2.76 17.02 -0.06
CA GLY A 100 3.93 16.57 -0.79
C GLY A 100 3.89 16.92 -2.27
N ASN A 101 4.83 16.37 -3.01
CA ASN A 101 4.89 16.42 -4.48
C ASN A 101 5.72 15.25 -5.00
N ASP A 102 5.86 15.14 -6.30
CA ASP A 102 6.57 14.03 -6.94
C ASP A 102 8.07 13.98 -6.59
N LYS A 103 8.71 15.13 -6.33
CA LYS A 103 10.13 15.19 -5.97
C LYS A 103 10.40 14.78 -4.53
N TRP A 104 9.50 15.15 -3.62
CA TRP A 104 9.66 14.96 -2.18
C TRP A 104 8.86 13.78 -1.63
N GLY A 105 7.96 13.19 -2.42
CA GLY A 105 6.98 12.24 -1.92
C GLY A 105 5.93 12.92 -1.04
N TYR A 106 4.90 12.16 -0.69
CA TYR A 106 3.77 12.63 0.09
C TYR A 106 3.84 12.08 1.52
N THR A 107 3.64 12.96 2.48
CA THR A 107 3.50 12.68 3.91
C THR A 107 2.02 12.57 4.27
N ILE A 108 1.66 11.66 5.17
CA ILE A 108 0.31 11.55 5.75
C ILE A 108 0.43 11.86 7.24
N VAL A 109 -0.27 12.88 7.70
CA VAL A 109 -0.23 13.35 9.09
C VAL A 109 -1.64 13.34 9.65
N ARG A 110 -1.85 12.68 10.78
CA ARG A 110 -3.03 12.92 11.62
C ARG A 110 -2.72 14.11 12.51
N ARG A 111 -3.57 15.13 12.43
CA ARG A 111 -3.40 16.40 13.11
C ARG A 111 -4.07 16.34 14.47
N ALA A 112 -3.45 16.90 15.51
CA ALA A 112 -4.10 17.03 16.82
C ALA A 112 -5.11 18.19 16.86
N THR A 113 -4.81 19.26 16.11
CA THR A 113 -5.67 20.45 15.95
C THR A 113 -5.72 20.85 14.47
N GLN A 114 -6.35 21.97 14.13
CA GLN A 114 -6.34 22.47 12.74
C GLN A 114 -4.94 23.01 12.34
N GLU A 115 -4.18 23.51 13.29
CA GLU A 115 -2.82 24.05 13.09
C GLU A 115 -1.74 23.00 13.35
N MET A 116 -0.48 23.28 12.98
CA MET A 116 0.63 22.36 13.25
C MET A 116 0.84 22.25 14.75
N ASN A 117 0.93 21.02 15.23
CA ASN A 117 1.05 20.74 16.64
C ASN A 117 2.14 19.70 16.88
N VAL A 118 2.84 19.83 18.01
CA VAL A 118 3.83 18.82 18.46
C VAL A 118 3.22 17.44 18.68
N ASN A 119 1.91 17.37 18.87
CA ASN A 119 1.14 16.14 19.04
C ASN A 119 0.59 15.59 17.71
N ASP A 120 0.97 16.18 16.58
CA ASP A 120 0.66 15.62 15.27
C ASP A 120 1.37 14.26 15.12
N ILE A 121 0.68 13.31 14.49
CA ILE A 121 1.16 11.94 14.31
C ILE A 121 1.45 11.72 12.83
N ASP A 122 2.73 11.53 12.51
CA ASP A 122 3.17 11.08 11.19
C ASP A 122 2.73 9.64 10.98
N ILE A 123 1.69 9.44 10.17
CA ILE A 123 1.20 8.12 9.78
C ILE A 123 2.11 7.52 8.71
N TYR A 124 2.59 8.36 7.80
CA TYR A 124 3.58 7.99 6.81
C TYR A 124 4.49 9.19 6.51
N LYS A 125 5.80 8.97 6.56
CA LYS A 125 6.83 9.95 6.20
C LYS A 125 7.76 9.36 5.13
N PRO A 126 7.96 10.01 3.97
CA PRO A 126 8.85 9.53 2.93
C PRO A 126 10.30 9.45 3.42
N ALA A 127 10.98 8.33 3.15
CA ALA A 127 12.41 8.21 3.40
C ALA A 127 13.21 9.12 2.45
N LYS A 128 14.32 9.68 2.96
CA LYS A 128 15.18 10.59 2.21
C LYS A 128 16.60 10.03 2.12
N LEU A 129 17.23 10.24 0.97
CA LEU A 129 18.66 10.07 0.78
C LEU A 129 19.29 11.46 0.91
N CYS A 130 19.97 11.69 2.02
CA CYS A 130 20.71 12.91 2.30
C CYS A 130 22.21 12.54 2.35
N PRO A 131 23.03 13.01 1.41
CA PRO A 131 24.48 12.88 1.52
C PRO A 131 24.99 13.54 2.81
N GLU A 132 26.08 13.02 3.37
CA GLU A 132 26.74 13.68 4.49
C GLU A 132 27.15 15.11 4.11
N GLU A 133 27.00 16.04 5.04
CA GLU A 133 27.38 17.44 4.88
C GLU A 133 26.71 18.16 3.69
N SER A 134 25.49 17.75 3.32
CA SER A 134 24.72 18.36 2.23
C SER A 134 23.27 18.65 2.61
N ASP A 135 22.79 19.83 2.27
CA ASP A 135 21.38 20.21 2.38
C ASP A 135 20.50 19.61 1.26
N HIS A 136 21.14 18.95 0.27
CA HIS A 136 20.45 18.36 -0.87
C HIS A 136 19.97 16.93 -0.59
N CYS A 137 18.82 16.83 0.08
CA CYS A 137 18.11 15.56 0.24
C CYS A 137 17.21 15.25 -0.97
N LYS A 138 17.13 13.99 -1.37
CA LYS A 138 16.17 13.50 -2.38
C LYS A 138 15.31 12.37 -1.84
N LEU A 139 14.17 12.11 -2.48
CA LEU A 139 13.32 10.97 -2.14
C LEU A 139 14.07 9.64 -2.35
N ASP A 140 14.00 8.74 -1.36
CA ASP A 140 14.41 7.34 -1.53
C ASP A 140 13.27 6.56 -2.19
N GLU A 141 13.20 6.58 -3.52
CA GLU A 141 12.13 5.91 -4.30
C GLU A 141 12.06 4.39 -4.05
N SER A 142 13.20 3.77 -3.72
CA SER A 142 13.27 2.33 -3.43
C SER A 142 12.43 1.96 -2.20
N LYS A 143 12.39 2.85 -1.21
CA LYS A 143 11.63 2.70 0.04
C LYS A 143 10.29 3.42 0.02
N TYR A 144 9.98 4.15 -1.07
CA TYR A 144 8.75 4.90 -1.16
C TYR A 144 7.54 3.98 -1.38
N ASN A 145 6.60 4.07 -0.45
CA ASN A 145 5.35 3.31 -0.39
C ASN A 145 4.17 4.20 0.09
N GLY A 146 4.32 5.51 -0.08
CA GLY A 146 3.34 6.54 0.30
C GLY A 146 2.31 6.79 -0.80
N PRO A 147 1.54 7.90 -0.70
CA PRO A 147 0.58 8.31 -1.72
C PRO A 147 1.21 8.47 -3.12
N LEU A 148 0.42 8.22 -4.16
CA LEU A 148 0.86 8.26 -5.56
C LEU A 148 0.01 9.28 -6.31
N PHE A 149 0.63 10.25 -6.96
CA PHE A 149 -0.07 11.21 -7.81
C PHE A 149 -0.01 10.74 -9.26
N ILE A 150 -1.15 10.28 -9.79
CA ILE A 150 -1.23 9.66 -11.12
C ILE A 150 -2.35 10.34 -11.89
N LYS A 151 -2.04 10.92 -13.06
CA LYS A 151 -3.03 11.57 -13.95
C LYS A 151 -3.94 12.53 -13.17
N ASN A 152 -3.32 13.44 -12.41
CA ASN A 152 -3.98 14.45 -11.58
C ASN A 152 -4.87 13.89 -10.45
N THR A 153 -4.69 12.62 -10.08
CA THR A 153 -5.43 11.98 -8.99
C THR A 153 -4.46 11.52 -7.93
N LEU A 154 -4.70 11.94 -6.68
CA LEU A 154 -3.95 11.44 -5.54
C LEU A 154 -4.55 10.10 -5.07
N TYR A 155 -3.78 9.04 -5.25
CA TYR A 155 -4.06 7.70 -4.75
C TYR A 155 -3.39 7.51 -3.40
N VAL A 156 -4.15 7.05 -2.41
CA VAL A 156 -3.67 6.91 -1.02
C VAL A 156 -3.69 5.44 -0.58
N PRO A 157 -2.69 5.00 0.22
CA PRO A 157 -2.66 3.64 0.72
C PRO A 157 -3.80 3.40 1.71
N VAL A 158 -4.62 2.38 1.45
CA VAL A 158 -5.86 2.10 2.20
C VAL A 158 -5.60 1.87 3.70
N ARG A 159 -4.53 1.14 4.04
CA ARG A 159 -4.18 0.85 5.44
C ARG A 159 -3.70 2.10 6.18
N ASP A 160 -2.89 2.91 5.53
CA ASP A 160 -2.34 4.13 6.11
C ASP A 160 -3.49 5.13 6.35
N MET A 161 -4.43 5.26 5.41
CA MET A 161 -5.62 6.08 5.60
C MET A 161 -6.58 5.53 6.67
N ALA A 162 -6.75 4.20 6.77
CA ALA A 162 -7.54 3.63 7.85
C ALA A 162 -6.94 3.98 9.22
N THR A 163 -5.62 3.89 9.33
CA THR A 163 -4.89 4.30 10.53
C THR A 163 -4.98 5.79 10.76
N ALA A 164 -4.91 6.65 9.74
CA ALA A 164 -4.96 8.11 9.83
C ALA A 164 -6.35 8.64 10.20
N LEU A 165 -7.41 8.08 9.62
CA LEU A 165 -8.80 8.51 9.82
C LEU A 165 -9.52 7.74 10.95
N ASN A 166 -8.79 6.90 11.68
CA ASN A 166 -9.31 6.10 12.80
C ASN A 166 -10.45 5.15 12.37
N LEU A 167 -10.31 4.56 11.18
CA LEU A 167 -11.30 3.65 10.62
C LEU A 167 -11.09 2.23 11.17
N LYS A 168 -12.16 1.44 11.12
CA LYS A 168 -12.09 0.01 11.23
C LYS A 168 -11.76 -0.57 9.85
N LEU A 169 -10.68 -1.34 9.77
CA LEU A 169 -10.30 -2.10 8.58
C LEU A 169 -10.53 -3.58 8.86
N THR A 170 -11.35 -4.23 8.05
CA THR A 170 -11.49 -5.69 8.04
C THR A 170 -11.14 -6.23 6.68
N MET A 171 -10.51 -7.40 6.63
CA MET A 171 -10.10 -8.02 5.39
C MET A 171 -10.65 -9.44 5.32
N LYS A 172 -11.24 -9.79 4.19
CA LYS A 172 -11.80 -11.12 3.94
C LYS A 172 -11.16 -11.71 2.69
N GLN A 173 -10.68 -12.95 2.80
CA GLN A 173 -10.28 -13.73 1.64
C GLN A 173 -11.55 -14.22 0.92
N THR A 174 -11.54 -14.16 -0.40
CA THR A 174 -12.61 -14.65 -1.28
C THR A 174 -12.03 -15.47 -2.41
N GLN A 175 -12.88 -16.18 -3.16
CA GLN A 175 -12.47 -16.89 -4.38
C GLN A 175 -11.90 -15.96 -5.47
N LYS A 176 -12.17 -14.65 -5.41
CA LYS A 176 -11.73 -13.65 -6.40
C LYS A 176 -10.55 -12.80 -5.92
N GLY A 177 -9.99 -13.09 -4.74
CA GLY A 177 -8.93 -12.30 -4.11
C GLY A 177 -9.34 -11.78 -2.72
N ARG A 178 -8.77 -10.65 -2.30
CA ARG A 178 -8.98 -10.05 -0.98
C ARG A 178 -9.94 -8.87 -1.05
N VAL A 179 -10.90 -8.81 -0.13
CA VAL A 179 -11.79 -7.66 0.02
C VAL A 179 -11.40 -6.92 1.30
N ILE A 180 -11.05 -5.64 1.17
CA ILE A 180 -10.80 -4.73 2.28
C ILE A 180 -12.07 -3.92 2.52
N HIS A 181 -12.61 -3.98 3.73
CA HIS A 181 -13.75 -3.18 4.17
C HIS A 181 -13.27 -2.12 5.15
N LEU A 182 -13.54 -0.86 4.82
CA LEU A 182 -13.38 0.30 5.69
C LEU A 182 -14.75 0.73 6.22
N SER A 183 -14.84 0.94 7.53
CA SER A 183 -16.00 1.56 8.17
C SER A 183 -15.56 2.51 9.27
N GLN A 184 -16.46 3.39 9.70
CA GLN A 184 -16.28 4.11 10.96
C GLN A 184 -16.17 3.08 12.12
N ARG A 185 -15.47 3.47 13.19
CA ARG A 185 -15.33 2.64 14.39
C ARG A 185 -16.57 2.69 15.25
#